data_AF-A0A955BIH3-F1
#
_entry.id   AF-A0A955BIH3-F1
#
_cell.length_a   1.000
_cell.length_b   1.000
_cell.length_c   1.000
_cell.angle_alpha   90.00
_cell.angle_beta   90.00
_cell.angle_gamma   90.00
#
_symmetry.space_group_name_H-M   'P 1'
#
loop_
_entity.id
_entity.type
_entity.pdbx_description
1 polymer ?
#
loop_
_entity_poly.entity_id
_entity_poly.type
_entity_poly.pdbx_seq_one_letter_code
_entity_poly.pdbx_strand_id
1 'polypeptide(L)'
;MTARVIGWCALGLLLWQGASVSGQDDLAGPDIEVPAAAAAPTSPIGLTNEQLTRRLVALELQMNALADNLTETITQVGQLKGEVNELRDRISEEIEKQRQILDAISSVDSQGQRIPRLSAIMNDSPEFKQDVTNAVNNALLQEGTFEIINKTDSYQRIYVNRTEQGVEAGQTLTLKVPVGTVTTQLPGKSLENWSITAPSYSEKIEIVPADPPVTSFQPVYYYVLP
;
A
#
# COMPACT_ATOMS: atom_id res chain seq x y z
N MET A 1 -38.61 22.30 11.77
CA MET A 1 -37.66 21.58 12.64
C MET A 1 -37.28 20.32 11.89
N THR A 2 -36.06 20.02 11.44
CA THR A 2 -34.72 20.59 11.65
C THR A 2 -33.90 20.07 10.48
N ALA A 3 -33.25 20.97 9.74
CA ALA A 3 -32.35 20.64 8.64
C ALA A 3 -31.01 20.14 9.19
N ARG A 4 -30.44 19.10 8.56
CA ARG A 4 -29.03 18.73 8.73
C ARG A 4 -28.38 18.71 7.35
N VAL A 5 -27.62 19.77 7.09
CA VAL A 5 -26.72 19.91 5.95
C VAL A 5 -25.48 19.07 6.25
N ILE A 6 -25.21 18.09 5.39
CA ILE A 6 -24.00 17.29 5.38
C ILE A 6 -22.99 18.06 4.53
N GLY A 7 -22.08 18.78 5.20
CA GLY A 7 -20.93 19.43 4.57
C GLY A 7 -19.74 18.47 4.56
N TRP A 8 -19.33 18.07 3.36
CA TRP A 8 -18.18 17.22 3.08
C TRP A 8 -16.89 17.78 3.69
N CYS A 9 -16.21 16.97 4.51
CA CYS A 9 -14.80 17.17 4.82
C CYS A 9 -13.97 16.79 3.59
N ALA A 10 -13.47 17.81 2.89
CA ALA A 10 -12.42 17.65 1.90
C ALA A 10 -11.17 17.09 2.60
N LEU A 11 -10.88 15.81 2.31
CA LEU A 11 -9.63 15.17 2.70
C LEU A 11 -8.52 15.81 1.85
N GLY A 12 -7.89 16.84 2.41
CA GLY A 12 -6.70 17.47 1.87
C GLY A 12 -5.56 16.47 1.85
N LEU A 13 -5.34 15.87 0.67
CA LEU A 13 -4.16 15.10 0.33
C LEU A 13 -2.96 16.05 0.33
N LEU A 14 -2.42 16.34 1.51
CA LEU A 14 -1.17 17.07 1.70
C LEU A 14 -0.04 16.12 1.27
N LEU A 15 0.27 16.17 -0.02
CA LEU A 15 1.53 15.72 -0.58
C LEU A 15 2.65 16.40 0.19
N TRP A 16 3.27 15.62 1.07
CA TRP A 16 4.53 15.94 1.73
C TRP A 16 5.60 15.92 0.64
N GLN A 17 5.72 17.02 -0.09
CA GLN A 17 6.91 17.31 -0.87
C GLN A 17 8.03 17.51 0.16
N GLY A 18 8.92 16.52 0.23
CA GLY A 18 10.19 16.66 0.91
C GLY A 18 10.93 17.84 0.28
N ALA A 19 10.81 19.00 0.91
CA ALA A 19 11.74 20.09 0.74
C ALA A 19 13.10 19.53 1.19
N SER A 20 13.86 19.03 0.23
CA SER A 20 15.29 18.90 0.34
C SER A 20 15.78 20.31 0.64
N VAL A 21 16.09 20.57 1.92
CA VAL A 21 16.94 21.69 2.31
C VAL A 21 18.32 21.35 1.74
N SER A 22 18.48 21.56 0.44
CA SER A 22 19.80 21.79 -0.12
C SER A 22 20.29 23.06 0.56
N GLY A 23 21.24 22.91 1.48
CA GLY A 23 22.10 23.99 1.91
C GLY A 23 22.83 24.52 0.68
N GLN A 24 22.14 25.38 -0.06
CA GLN A 24 22.75 26.30 -0.98
C GLN A 24 23.15 27.46 -0.08
N ASP A 25 24.44 27.51 0.21
CA ASP A 25 25.15 28.67 0.75
C ASP A 25 24.95 29.87 -0.20
N ASP A 26 23.75 30.42 -0.28
CA ASP A 26 23.50 31.77 -0.79
C ASP A 26 23.83 32.76 0.34
N LEU A 27 25.12 32.75 0.72
CA LEU A 27 25.81 33.95 1.19
C LEU A 27 25.97 34.90 -0.02
N ALA A 28 24.85 35.25 -0.66
CA ALA A 28 24.75 36.48 -1.41
C ALA A 28 24.77 37.59 -0.36
N GLY A 29 25.99 37.90 0.12
CA GLY A 29 26.23 39.16 0.78
C GLY A 29 25.66 40.26 -0.11
N PRO A 30 25.03 41.29 0.46
CA PRO A 30 24.53 42.39 -0.36
C PRO A 30 25.70 42.87 -1.21
N ASP A 31 25.51 42.91 -2.54
CA ASP A 31 26.45 43.56 -3.45
C ASP A 31 26.59 45.01 -2.98
N ILE A 32 27.62 45.24 -2.17
CA ILE A 32 28.08 46.58 -1.84
C ILE A 32 28.73 47.06 -3.13
N GLU A 33 27.93 47.67 -4.00
CA GLU A 33 28.43 48.56 -5.03
C GLU A 33 29.37 49.55 -4.33
N VAL A 34 30.68 49.37 -4.50
CA VAL A 34 31.68 50.35 -4.09
C VAL A 34 31.60 51.46 -5.14
N PRO A 35 31.01 52.63 -4.84
CA PRO A 35 30.94 53.70 -5.81
C PRO A 35 32.36 54.12 -6.18
N ALA A 36 32.59 54.17 -7.49
CA ALA A 36 33.81 54.67 -8.10
C ALA A 36 34.23 56.00 -7.45
N ALA A 37 35.52 56.09 -7.12
CA ALA A 37 36.17 57.22 -6.49
C ALA A 37 35.98 58.51 -7.30
N ALA A 38 34.88 59.22 -7.04
CA ALA A 38 34.66 60.58 -7.46
C ALA A 38 35.37 61.50 -6.45
N ALA A 39 36.32 62.27 -6.98
CA ALA A 39 37.04 63.41 -6.40
C ALA A 39 36.62 63.82 -4.98
N ALA A 40 37.56 63.73 -4.04
CA ALA A 40 37.42 64.23 -2.68
C ALA A 40 36.96 65.70 -2.67
N PRO A 41 35.74 66.02 -2.20
CA PRO A 41 35.46 67.38 -1.79
C PRO A 41 36.27 67.61 -0.51
N THR A 42 37.24 68.53 -0.56
CA THR A 42 37.80 69.16 0.63
C THR A 42 36.69 69.96 1.30
N SER A 43 35.84 69.28 2.07
CA SER A 43 34.89 69.92 2.97
C SER A 43 35.65 70.51 4.15
N PRO A 44 35.30 71.73 4.58
CA PRO A 44 36.02 72.45 5.61
C PRO A 44 35.99 71.70 6.95
N ILE A 45 37.14 71.69 7.61
CA ILE A 45 37.34 71.20 8.96
C ILE A 45 36.41 71.97 9.89
N GLY A 46 35.28 71.37 10.26
CA GLY A 46 34.30 71.97 11.15
C GLY A 46 32.91 71.41 10.91
N LEU A 47 32.65 70.18 11.37
CA LEU A 47 31.26 69.82 11.65
C LEU A 47 30.77 70.82 12.69
N THR A 48 29.79 71.65 12.33
CA THR A 48 29.25 72.62 13.28
C THR A 48 28.61 71.86 14.45
N ASN A 49 28.55 72.46 15.64
CA ASN A 49 27.90 71.83 16.80
C ASN A 49 26.47 71.36 16.47
N GLU A 50 25.77 72.05 15.56
CA GLU A 50 24.46 71.64 15.07
C GLU A 50 24.49 70.29 14.32
N GLN A 51 25.50 70.04 13.48
CA GLN A 51 25.63 68.77 12.75
C GLN A 51 25.94 67.60 13.69
N LEU A 52 26.73 67.84 14.74
CA LEU A 52 26.98 66.83 15.78
C LEU A 52 25.70 66.52 16.56
N THR A 53 24.93 67.53 16.97
CA THR A 53 23.65 67.34 17.64
C THR A 53 22.67 66.55 16.77
N ARG A 54 22.55 66.87 15.47
CA ARG A 54 21.69 66.11 14.56
C ARG A 54 22.11 64.65 14.43
N ARG A 55 23.42 64.37 14.38
CA ARG A 55 23.92 62.98 14.33
C ARG A 55 23.67 62.22 15.63
N LEU A 56 23.82 62.85 16.79
CA LEU A 56 23.52 62.22 18.07
C LEU A 56 22.04 61.86 18.18
N VAL A 57 21.14 62.78 17.83
CA VAL A 57 19.69 62.51 17.81
C VAL A 57 19.34 61.39 16.84
N ALA A 58 19.95 61.37 15.65
CA ALA A 58 19.73 60.29 14.68
C ALA A 58 20.22 58.93 15.19
N LEU A 59 21.37 58.90 15.87
CA LEU A 59 21.93 57.66 16.43
C LEU A 59 21.11 57.16 17.63
N GLU A 60 20.62 58.07 18.47
CA GLU A 60 19.70 57.74 19.56
C GLU A 60 18.39 57.14 19.01
N LEU A 61 17.83 57.71 17.95
CA LEU A 61 16.65 57.18 17.28
C LEU A 61 16.92 55.78 16.70
N GLN A 62 18.08 55.56 16.07
CA GLN A 62 18.49 54.26 15.54
C GLN A 62 18.68 53.22 16.66
N MET A 63 19.28 53.60 17.79
CA MET A 63 19.46 52.72 18.95
C MET A 63 18.11 52.32 19.55
N ASN A 64 17.15 53.25 19.65
CA ASN A 64 15.82 52.95 20.15
C ASN A 64 15.07 52.00 19.19
N ALA A 65 15.11 52.26 17.89
CA ALA A 65 14.51 51.36 16.90
C ALA A 65 15.12 49.95 16.92
N LEU A 66 16.45 49.84 17.13
CA LEU A 66 17.12 48.55 17.29
C LEU A 66 16.70 47.84 18.58
N ALA A 67 16.55 48.57 19.69
CA ALA A 67 16.09 48.02 20.96
C ALA A 67 14.64 47.50 20.86
N ASP A 68 13.77 48.21 20.14
CA ASP A 68 12.39 47.78 19.88
C ASP A 68 12.37 46.49 19.04
N ASN A 69 13.13 46.45 17.93
CA ASN A 69 13.25 45.26 17.08
C ASN A 69 13.83 44.04 17.84
N LEU A 70 14.80 44.28 18.74
CA LEU A 70 15.37 43.22 19.58
C LEU A 70 14.33 42.66 20.55
N THR A 71 13.52 43.54 21.16
CA THR A 71 12.44 43.14 22.07
C THR A 71 11.36 42.35 21.35
N GLU A 72 10.99 42.76 20.13
CA GLU A 72 10.07 42.01 19.28
C GLU A 72 10.64 40.63 18.92
N THR A 73 11.91 40.57 18.51
CA THR A 73 12.58 39.30 18.16
C THR A 73 12.64 38.35 19.37
N ILE A 74 12.95 38.85 20.57
CA ILE A 74 12.94 38.05 21.80
C ILE A 74 11.54 37.48 22.07
N THR A 75 10.50 38.28 21.82
CA THR A 75 9.10 37.85 21.98
C THR A 75 8.74 36.75 20.99
N GLN A 76 9.10 36.91 19.71
CA GLN A 76 8.87 35.90 18.66
C GLN A 76 9.61 34.59 18.96
N VAL A 77 10.88 34.65 19.38
CA VAL A 77 11.67 33.47 19.79
C VAL A 77 11.03 32.78 20.99
N GLY A 78 10.48 33.55 21.93
CA GLY A 78 9.73 33.03 23.07
C GLY A 78 8.48 32.24 22.65
N GLN A 79 7.70 32.79 21.71
CA GLN A 79 6.50 32.14 21.17
C GLN A 79 6.84 30.86 20.42
N LEU A 80 7.82 30.91 19.52
CA LEU A 80 8.24 29.75 18.73
C LEU A 80 8.74 28.61 19.64
N LYS A 81 9.48 28.94 20.71
CA LYS A 81 9.88 27.96 21.72
C LYS A 81 8.67 27.31 22.43
N GLY A 82 7.61 28.08 22.67
CA GLY A 82 6.35 27.57 23.21
C GLY A 82 5.70 26.56 22.27
N GLU A 83 5.55 26.91 21.00
CA GLU A 83 4.97 26.05 19.96
C GLU A 83 5.76 24.76 19.75
N VAL A 84 7.10 24.84 19.75
CA VAL A 84 7.98 23.66 19.64
C VAL A 84 7.79 22.71 20.82
N ASN A 85 7.62 23.23 22.04
CA ASN A 85 7.36 22.38 23.21
C ASN A 85 5.98 21.72 23.12
N GLU A 86 4.95 22.46 22.72
CA GLU A 86 3.61 21.90 22.53
C GLU A 86 3.60 20.80 21.46
N LEU A 87 4.28 21.03 20.32
CA LEU A 87 4.40 20.05 19.26
C LEU A 87 5.14 18.79 19.75
N ARG A 88 6.20 18.96 20.54
CA ARG A 88 6.94 17.85 21.14
C ARG A 88 6.04 17.01 22.06
N ASP A 89 5.21 17.65 22.86
CA ASP A 89 4.29 16.96 23.78
C ASP A 89 3.24 16.17 22.99
N ARG A 90 2.64 16.78 21.95
CA ARG A 90 1.69 16.10 21.05
C ARG A 90 2.31 14.89 20.34
N ILE A 91 3.54 15.03 19.83
CA ILE A 91 4.26 13.91 19.20
C ILE A 91 4.52 12.79 20.20
N SER A 92 4.91 13.13 21.43
CA SER A 92 5.17 12.14 22.48
C SER A 92 3.90 11.37 22.85
N GLU A 93 2.76 12.05 22.95
CA GLU A 93 1.45 11.44 23.18
C GLU A 93 1.07 10.47 22.04
N GLU A 94 1.27 10.90 20.78
CA GLU A 94 0.89 10.08 19.63
C GLU A 94 1.79 8.85 19.47
N ILE A 95 3.09 8.97 19.76
CA ILE A 95 4.01 7.82 19.81
C ILE A 95 3.54 6.80 20.86
N GLU A 96 3.10 7.26 22.03
CA GLU A 96 2.64 6.37 23.08
C GLU A 96 1.33 5.67 22.69
N LYS A 97 0.39 6.38 22.07
CA LYS A 97 -0.81 5.77 21.49
C LYS A 97 -0.44 4.71 20.45
N GLN A 98 0.45 5.03 19.51
CA GLN A 98 0.88 4.09 18.48
C GLN A 98 1.56 2.85 19.09
N ARG A 99 2.37 3.02 20.14
CA ARG A 99 2.94 1.90 20.90
C ARG A 99 1.85 1.04 21.53
N GLN A 100 0.83 1.65 22.13
CA GLN A 100 -0.30 0.92 22.70
C GLN A 100 -1.08 0.14 21.64
N ILE A 101 -1.34 0.72 20.46
CA ILE A 101 -2.01 -0.05 19.39
C ILE A 101 -1.10 -1.15 18.86
N LEU A 102 0.22 -0.90 18.70
CA LEU A 102 1.15 -1.92 18.26
C LEU A 102 1.28 -3.07 19.27
N ASP A 103 1.24 -2.78 20.57
CA ASP A 103 1.25 -3.79 21.63
C ASP A 103 -0.09 -4.57 21.66
N ALA A 104 -1.21 -3.88 21.45
CA ALA A 104 -2.52 -4.54 21.32
C ALA A 104 -2.61 -5.44 20.07
N ILE A 105 -2.00 -5.02 18.96
CA ILE A 105 -1.98 -5.76 17.70
C ILE A 105 -0.97 -6.90 17.76
N SER A 106 0.22 -6.70 18.35
CA SER A 106 1.28 -7.71 18.33
C SER A 106 1.26 -8.52 19.63
N SER A 107 0.93 -9.82 19.55
CA SER A 107 1.30 -10.72 20.64
C SER A 107 2.49 -11.56 20.26
N VAL A 108 3.38 -11.72 21.21
CA VAL A 108 4.49 -12.66 21.12
C VAL A 108 3.93 -14.06 21.36
N ASP A 109 4.06 -14.94 20.38
CA ASP A 109 3.74 -16.35 20.57
C ASP A 109 4.76 -17.03 21.51
N SER A 110 4.52 -18.29 21.86
CA SER A 110 5.43 -19.07 22.71
C SER A 110 6.84 -19.25 22.11
N GLN A 111 7.05 -18.93 20.83
CA GLN A 111 8.32 -19.04 20.13
C GLN A 111 9.05 -17.69 19.98
N GLY A 112 8.50 -16.61 20.56
CA GLY A 112 9.09 -15.28 20.46
C GLY A 112 8.75 -14.54 19.17
N GLN A 113 7.89 -15.10 18.31
CA GLN A 113 7.47 -14.45 17.06
C GLN A 113 6.30 -13.50 17.32
N ARG A 114 6.41 -12.27 16.82
CA ARG A 114 5.32 -11.28 16.87
C ARG A 114 4.28 -11.66 15.83
N ILE A 115 3.17 -12.24 16.27
CA ILE A 115 2.03 -12.53 15.41
C ILE A 115 0.97 -11.45 15.63
N PRO A 116 0.47 -10.80 14.56
CA PRO A 116 -0.67 -9.91 14.65
C PRO A 116 -1.89 -10.69 15.19
N ARG A 117 -2.45 -10.25 16.32
CA ARG A 117 -3.72 -10.74 16.88
C ARG A 117 -4.91 -10.16 16.10
N LEU A 118 -4.93 -10.44 14.79
CA LEU A 118 -6.08 -10.13 13.94
C LEU A 118 -7.38 -10.69 14.53
N SER A 119 -7.32 -11.84 15.21
CA SER A 119 -8.47 -12.45 15.86
C SER A 119 -9.06 -11.64 17.01
N ALA A 120 -8.25 -10.89 17.78
CA ALA A 120 -8.75 -10.05 18.86
C ALA A 120 -9.50 -8.83 18.31
N ILE A 121 -8.89 -8.16 17.33
CA ILE A 121 -9.47 -6.98 16.67
C ILE A 121 -10.75 -7.35 15.89
N MET A 122 -10.77 -8.52 15.25
CA MET A 122 -11.96 -9.05 14.58
C MET A 122 -13.10 -9.42 15.52
N ASN A 123 -12.82 -9.72 16.80
CA ASN A 123 -13.85 -10.01 17.78
C ASN A 123 -14.45 -8.72 18.37
N ASP A 124 -13.65 -7.67 18.47
CA ASP A 124 -14.06 -6.40 19.08
C ASP A 124 -14.86 -5.50 18.12
N SER A 125 -14.68 -5.64 16.80
CA SER A 125 -15.46 -4.92 15.78
C SER A 125 -16.06 -5.85 14.73
N PRO A 126 -17.40 -6.03 14.71
CA PRO A 126 -18.08 -6.79 13.66
C PRO A 126 -17.96 -6.13 12.29
N GLU A 127 -17.85 -4.79 12.22
CA GLU A 127 -17.64 -4.03 10.99
C GLU A 127 -16.27 -4.36 10.38
N PHE A 128 -15.21 -4.31 11.19
CA PHE A 128 -13.85 -4.66 10.73
C PHE A 128 -13.78 -6.12 10.27
N LYS A 129 -14.45 -7.04 10.97
CA LYS A 129 -14.54 -8.45 10.54
C LYS A 129 -15.22 -8.57 9.17
N GLN A 130 -16.28 -7.82 8.92
CA GLN A 130 -16.95 -7.81 7.63
C GLN A 130 -16.03 -7.24 6.54
N ASP A 131 -15.30 -6.16 6.83
CA ASP A 131 -14.37 -5.55 5.87
C ASP A 131 -13.20 -6.48 5.52
N VAL A 132 -12.60 -7.15 6.51
CA VAL A 132 -11.55 -8.15 6.28
C VAL A 132 -12.10 -9.33 5.49
N THR A 133 -13.29 -9.82 5.84
CA THR A 133 -13.93 -10.93 5.11
C THR A 133 -14.20 -10.53 3.66
N ASN A 134 -14.69 -9.31 3.42
CA ASN A 134 -14.93 -8.77 2.09
C ASN A 134 -13.61 -8.59 1.33
N ALA A 135 -12.57 -8.06 1.97
CA ALA A 135 -11.26 -7.88 1.35
C ALA A 135 -10.64 -9.22 0.96
N VAL A 136 -10.73 -10.24 1.82
CA VAL A 136 -10.29 -11.61 1.51
C VAL A 136 -11.12 -12.17 0.37
N ASN A 137 -12.45 -12.11 0.44
CA ASN A 137 -13.34 -12.62 -0.60
C ASN A 137 -13.14 -11.91 -1.95
N ASN A 138 -12.84 -10.61 -1.95
CA ASN A 138 -12.54 -9.83 -3.15
C ASN A 138 -11.13 -10.11 -3.70
N ALA A 139 -10.20 -10.50 -2.83
CA ALA A 139 -8.85 -10.89 -3.22
C ALA A 139 -8.79 -12.33 -3.76
N LEU A 140 -9.73 -13.19 -3.36
CA LEU A 140 -9.86 -14.53 -3.92
C LEU A 140 -10.37 -14.45 -5.37
N LEU A 141 -9.72 -15.20 -6.26
CA LEU A 141 -10.19 -15.32 -7.64
C LEU A 141 -11.55 -16.04 -7.62
N GLN A 142 -12.52 -15.50 -8.37
CA GLN A 142 -13.84 -16.13 -8.50
C GLN A 142 -13.84 -17.29 -9.50
N GLU A 143 -12.84 -17.32 -10.39
CA GLU A 143 -12.67 -18.32 -11.43
C GLU A 143 -11.30 -18.99 -11.31
N GLY A 144 -11.28 -20.30 -11.51
CA GLY A 144 -10.07 -21.09 -11.72
C GLY A 144 -9.98 -21.61 -13.15
N THR A 145 -8.92 -22.36 -13.41
CA THR A 145 -8.64 -23.00 -14.69
C THR A 145 -8.83 -24.51 -14.56
N PHE A 146 -9.58 -25.10 -15.48
CA PHE A 146 -9.80 -26.54 -15.54
C PHE A 146 -9.29 -27.09 -16.86
N GLU A 147 -8.24 -27.89 -16.80
CA GLU A 147 -7.57 -28.45 -17.97
C GLU A 147 -7.99 -29.89 -18.18
N ILE A 148 -8.47 -30.20 -19.39
CA ILE A 148 -8.87 -31.55 -19.78
C ILE A 148 -8.05 -31.95 -21.00
N ILE A 149 -7.21 -32.96 -20.82
CA ILE A 149 -6.34 -33.47 -21.87
C ILE A 149 -6.94 -34.76 -22.43
N ASN A 150 -7.26 -34.76 -23.72
CA ASN A 150 -7.68 -35.98 -24.40
C ASN A 150 -6.45 -36.71 -24.95
N LYS A 151 -5.99 -37.77 -24.27
CA LYS A 151 -4.89 -38.63 -24.72
C LYS A 151 -5.37 -39.81 -25.57
N THR A 152 -6.64 -39.84 -25.96
CA THR A 152 -7.18 -40.85 -26.89
C THR A 152 -6.95 -40.44 -28.34
N ASP A 153 -7.15 -41.40 -29.24
CA ASP A 153 -7.06 -41.24 -30.70
C ASP A 153 -8.36 -40.73 -31.34
N SER A 154 -9.40 -40.49 -30.53
CA SER A 154 -10.74 -40.16 -30.97
C SER A 154 -11.28 -38.91 -30.27
N TYR A 155 -12.27 -38.27 -30.90
CA TYR A 155 -12.98 -37.14 -30.32
C TYR A 155 -13.81 -37.60 -29.12
N GLN A 156 -13.69 -36.88 -28.00
CA GLN A 156 -14.41 -37.18 -26.77
C GLN A 156 -15.43 -36.08 -26.44
N ARG A 157 -16.64 -36.48 -26.08
CA ARG A 157 -17.68 -35.60 -25.54
C ARG A 157 -17.66 -35.68 -24.02
N ILE A 158 -17.57 -34.53 -23.38
CA ILE A 158 -17.52 -34.40 -21.93
C ILE A 158 -18.58 -33.40 -21.49
N TYR A 159 -19.10 -33.54 -20.27
CA TYR A 159 -19.95 -32.53 -19.68
C TYR A 159 -19.23 -31.89 -18.52
N VAL A 160 -19.12 -30.56 -18.50
CA VAL A 160 -18.54 -29.78 -17.39
C VAL A 160 -19.61 -28.83 -16.90
N ASN A 161 -20.02 -28.97 -15.64
CA ASN A 161 -21.13 -28.21 -15.04
C ASN A 161 -22.41 -28.22 -15.90
N ARG A 162 -22.76 -29.40 -16.44
CA ARG A 162 -23.92 -29.64 -17.34
C ARG A 162 -23.82 -28.98 -18.72
N THR A 163 -22.69 -28.38 -19.06
CA THR A 163 -22.42 -27.88 -20.42
C THR A 163 -21.60 -28.91 -21.18
N GLU A 164 -22.08 -29.33 -22.36
CA GLU A 164 -21.35 -30.23 -23.26
C GLU A 164 -20.14 -29.51 -23.86
N GLN A 165 -19.00 -30.18 -23.82
CA GLN A 165 -17.75 -29.71 -24.42
C GLN A 165 -17.16 -30.85 -25.25
N GLY A 166 -16.49 -30.47 -26.34
CA GLY A 166 -15.79 -31.40 -27.22
C GLY A 166 -14.29 -31.26 -27.08
N VAL A 167 -13.57 -32.38 -26.99
CA VAL A 167 -12.10 -32.37 -27.02
C VAL A 167 -11.62 -33.30 -28.12
N GLU A 168 -10.92 -32.75 -29.13
CA GLU A 168 -10.34 -33.55 -30.21
C GLU A 168 -9.20 -34.45 -29.68
N ALA A 169 -8.84 -35.46 -30.47
CA ALA A 169 -7.76 -36.39 -30.13
C ALA A 169 -6.42 -35.64 -29.93
N GLY A 170 -5.73 -35.92 -28.83
CA GLY A 170 -4.45 -35.30 -28.48
C GLY A 170 -4.54 -33.83 -28.03
N GLN A 171 -5.72 -33.22 -27.96
CA GLN A 171 -5.87 -31.81 -27.60
C GLN A 171 -6.05 -31.59 -26.09
N THR A 172 -5.72 -30.38 -25.63
CA THR A 172 -5.99 -29.88 -24.28
C THR A 172 -7.06 -28.81 -24.35
N LEU A 173 -8.20 -29.06 -23.71
CA LEU A 173 -9.24 -28.08 -23.51
C LEU A 173 -9.01 -27.35 -22.18
N THR A 174 -8.90 -26.03 -22.23
CA THR A 174 -8.76 -25.19 -21.04
C THR A 174 -10.04 -24.41 -20.81
N LEU A 175 -10.70 -24.63 -19.68
CA LEU A 175 -11.95 -23.98 -19.32
C LEU A 175 -11.76 -23.04 -18.12
N LYS A 176 -12.39 -21.87 -18.18
CA LYS A 176 -12.60 -21.02 -17.00
C LYS A 176 -13.86 -21.48 -16.30
N VAL A 177 -13.73 -21.81 -15.01
CA VAL A 177 -14.80 -22.39 -14.19
C VAL A 177 -14.81 -21.70 -12.83
N PRO A 178 -15.97 -21.59 -12.18
CA PRO A 178 -16.04 -20.98 -10.85
C PRO A 178 -15.20 -21.77 -9.85
N VAL A 179 -14.55 -21.05 -8.94
CA VAL A 179 -13.85 -21.63 -7.78
C VAL A 179 -14.88 -22.35 -6.90
N GLY A 180 -14.54 -23.55 -6.43
CA GLY A 180 -15.43 -24.44 -5.68
C GLY A 180 -15.52 -25.82 -6.33
N THR A 181 -16.72 -26.38 -6.36
CA THR A 181 -16.96 -27.74 -6.89
C THR A 181 -17.33 -27.69 -8.37
N VAL A 182 -16.54 -28.34 -9.21
CA VAL A 182 -16.81 -28.56 -10.63
C VAL A 182 -17.27 -29.99 -10.84
N THR A 183 -18.42 -30.15 -11.48
CA THR A 183 -18.98 -31.46 -11.82
C THR A 183 -18.59 -31.83 -13.23
N THR A 184 -18.05 -33.03 -13.44
CA THR A 184 -17.71 -33.53 -14.77
C THR A 184 -18.28 -34.90 -15.03
N GLN A 185 -18.73 -35.14 -16.26
CA GLN A 185 -19.06 -36.47 -16.74
C GLN A 185 -18.14 -36.81 -17.91
N LEU A 186 -17.21 -37.73 -17.67
CA LEU A 186 -16.29 -38.25 -18.68
C LEU A 186 -16.94 -39.44 -19.42
N PRO A 187 -16.54 -39.71 -20.68
CA PRO A 187 -17.00 -40.88 -21.43
C PRO A 187 -16.80 -42.17 -20.64
N GLY A 188 -17.88 -42.96 -20.49
CA GLY A 188 -17.83 -44.25 -19.79
C GLY A 188 -17.68 -44.17 -18.26
N LYS A 189 -17.66 -42.96 -17.67
CA LYS A 189 -17.61 -42.77 -16.22
C LYS A 189 -18.89 -42.13 -15.68
N SER A 190 -19.17 -42.38 -14.39
CA SER A 190 -20.19 -41.64 -13.66
C SER A 190 -19.78 -40.17 -13.48
N LEU A 191 -20.73 -39.33 -13.06
CA LEU A 191 -20.45 -37.94 -12.71
C LEU A 191 -19.47 -37.88 -11.53
N GLU A 192 -18.38 -37.15 -11.71
CA GLU A 192 -17.30 -36.93 -10.74
C GLU A 192 -17.25 -35.46 -10.32
N ASN A 193 -16.81 -35.21 -9.09
CA ASN A 193 -16.71 -33.86 -8.51
C ASN A 193 -15.24 -33.51 -8.29
N TRP A 194 -14.86 -32.33 -8.75
CA TRP A 194 -13.50 -31.77 -8.61
C TRP A 194 -13.56 -30.52 -7.77
N SER A 195 -12.55 -30.29 -6.95
CA SER A 195 -12.48 -29.11 -6.09
C SER A 195 -11.38 -28.18 -6.61
N ILE A 196 -11.77 -26.98 -7.04
CA ILE A 196 -10.86 -25.93 -7.47
C ILE A 196 -10.84 -24.89 -6.37
N THR A 197 -9.74 -24.82 -5.63
CA THR A 197 -9.58 -23.91 -4.49
C THR A 197 -8.26 -23.15 -4.56
N ALA A 198 -8.14 -22.11 -3.74
CA ALA A 198 -6.86 -21.48 -3.48
C ALA A 198 -5.87 -22.51 -2.86
N PRO A 199 -4.55 -22.35 -3.08
CA PRO A 199 -3.90 -21.28 -3.84
C PRO A 199 -3.67 -21.61 -5.32
N SER A 200 -3.87 -22.85 -5.76
CA SER A 200 -3.54 -23.27 -7.13
C SER A 200 -4.54 -22.72 -8.15
N TYR A 201 -5.83 -22.62 -7.79
CA TYR A 201 -6.92 -22.22 -8.70
C TYR A 201 -6.91 -22.99 -10.03
N SER A 202 -6.35 -24.20 -10.04
CA SER A 202 -6.16 -25.00 -11.24
C SER A 202 -6.33 -26.47 -10.93
N GLU A 203 -7.05 -27.19 -11.79
CA GLU A 203 -7.18 -28.65 -11.72
C GLU A 203 -7.03 -29.24 -13.11
N LYS A 204 -6.48 -30.45 -13.20
CA LYS A 204 -6.13 -31.09 -14.46
C LYS A 204 -6.61 -32.54 -14.50
N ILE A 205 -7.23 -32.92 -15.60
CA ILE A 205 -7.70 -34.28 -15.87
C ILE A 205 -7.14 -34.77 -17.20
N GLU A 206 -6.80 -36.04 -17.24
CA GLU A 206 -6.37 -36.72 -18.45
C GLU A 206 -7.34 -37.84 -18.79
N ILE A 207 -7.88 -37.81 -20.01
CA ILE A 207 -8.69 -38.88 -20.59
C ILE A 207 -7.71 -39.83 -21.28
N VAL A 208 -7.44 -40.97 -20.64
CA VAL A 208 -6.59 -42.01 -21.19
C VAL A 208 -7.44 -43.06 -21.91
N PRO A 209 -6.91 -43.72 -22.96
CA PRO A 209 -7.58 -44.87 -23.57
C PRO A 209 -7.91 -45.91 -22.49
N ALA A 210 -9.09 -46.54 -22.60
CA ALA A 210 -9.35 -47.73 -21.81
C ALA A 210 -8.28 -48.78 -22.16
N ASP A 211 -7.72 -49.45 -21.16
CA ASP A 211 -6.75 -50.52 -21.39
C ASP A 211 -7.31 -51.48 -22.45
N PRO A 212 -6.47 -51.93 -23.42
CA PRO A 212 -6.95 -52.86 -24.43
C PRO A 212 -7.58 -54.06 -23.71
N PRO A 213 -8.72 -54.58 -24.20
CA PRO A 213 -9.35 -55.73 -23.57
C PRO A 213 -8.31 -56.85 -23.50
N VAL A 214 -8.08 -57.36 -22.28
CA VAL A 214 -7.19 -58.51 -22.10
C VAL A 214 -7.85 -59.69 -22.79
N THR A 215 -7.37 -60.03 -23.99
CA THR A 215 -7.81 -61.22 -24.70
C THR A 215 -7.29 -62.44 -23.93
N SER A 216 -8.12 -63.00 -23.05
CA SER A 216 -7.79 -64.29 -22.43
C SER A 216 -7.95 -65.37 -23.50
N PHE A 217 -6.82 -65.94 -23.93
CA PHE A 217 -6.84 -67.15 -24.74
C PHE A 217 -7.20 -68.31 -23.81
N GLN A 218 -8.38 -68.91 -24.00
CA GLN A 218 -8.68 -70.19 -23.37
C GLN A 218 -7.75 -71.26 -23.98
N PRO A 219 -7.01 -72.03 -23.16
CA PRO A 219 -6.23 -73.14 -23.69
C PRO A 219 -7.17 -74.19 -24.30
N VAL A 220 -6.96 -74.50 -25.59
CA VAL A 220 -7.63 -75.61 -26.25
C VAL A 220 -6.92 -76.90 -25.82
N TYR A 221 -7.57 -77.69 -24.97
CA TYR A 221 -7.08 -79.02 -24.60
C TYR A 221 -7.46 -80.03 -25.67
N TYR A 222 -6.46 -80.58 -26.38
CA TYR A 222 -6.65 -81.74 -27.24
C TYR A 222 -6.54 -83.01 -26.40
N TYR A 223 -7.62 -83.76 -26.28
CA TYR A 223 -7.58 -85.11 -25.71
C TYR A 223 -6.99 -86.06 -26.77
N VAL A 224 -5.80 -86.59 -26.50
CA VAL A 224 -5.26 -87.73 -27.25
C VAL A 224 -5.92 -88.98 -26.68
N LEU A 225 -6.79 -89.63 -27.47
CA LEU A 225 -7.37 -90.92 -27.10
C LEU A 225 -6.31 -92.03 -27.24
N PRO A 226 -6.17 -92.92 -26.25
CA PRO A 226 -5.26 -94.07 -26.29
C PRO A 226 -5.72 -95.18 -27.25
#